data_AF-A0A641AFL5-F1
#
_entry.id   AF-A0A641AFL5-F1
#
_cell.length_a   1.000
_cell.length_b   1.000
_cell.length_c   1.000
_cell.angle_alpha   90.00
_cell.angle_beta   90.00
_cell.angle_gamma   90.00
#
_symmetry.space_group_name_H-M   'P 1'
#
loop_
_entity.id
_entity.type
_entity.pdbx_description
1 polymer ?
#
loop_
_entity_poly.entity_id
_entity_poly.type
_entity_poly.pdbx_seq_one_letter_code
_entity_poly.pdbx_strand_id
1 'polypeptide(L)'
;MFKKALMKMSVIGIIGAAFAACGVVDVEQAQGVVDLRARILEIQTNEVDPLVEQINAIEEQVAPIEAEIEALERQKEGLYQQAEEIGNEFDEEMRERFDTVYMEGDQAREEYKRQIDARFQELEERQRALKDEKERLHDELEESIQQRRSEMEENGQSTWENLEFEMRAREEEAQNVSKAMWRAWDEERDDAHRQVEDMRNEYEENNPFNQEMEAIHQAWKDIDDAYFEIDVEQMQIEESRMELHDMVRPLEEEAEELRKRERDIWDTDPNLLAAAAGTNAKSSEDLIDEQHAKLEDLYSQLRSATDSEQQNQAVATQLDWDNHAVRTDQIWADYDQELEKAEQKRHQSYDASTAVGDANNAQLDIDQINLNYQEQIAFNEAKLDQLKQSLQNLEAGSTNDSAAQRSQIIAEIEGLRGQVDQKNQALATMNTTLQEQ
;
A
#
# COMPACT_ATOMS: atom_id res chain seq x y z
N MET A 1 -70.94 93.67 14.09
CA MET A 1 -72.11 94.49 13.67
C MET A 1 -73.02 93.65 12.78
N PHE A 2 -73.94 92.91 13.38
CA PHE A 2 -75.07 92.30 12.66
C PHE A 2 -76.37 92.78 13.30
N LYS A 3 -77.28 93.24 12.44
CA LYS A 3 -78.43 94.07 12.74
C LYS A 3 -79.51 93.28 13.50
N LYS A 4 -79.92 93.81 14.66
CA LYS A 4 -81.20 93.52 15.31
C LYS A 4 -82.35 93.97 14.40
N ALA A 5 -83.19 93.03 13.99
CA ALA A 5 -84.53 93.30 13.48
C ALA A 5 -85.45 92.20 13.99
N LEU A 6 -85.84 92.30 15.26
CA LEU A 6 -86.85 91.42 15.84
C LEU A 6 -88.21 92.09 15.68
N MET A 7 -88.98 91.45 14.82
CA MET A 7 -90.29 91.77 14.28
C MET A 7 -91.33 91.73 15.41
N LYS A 8 -91.98 92.86 15.68
CA LYS A 8 -93.13 92.96 16.59
C LYS A 8 -94.37 92.41 15.87
N MET A 9 -94.82 91.21 16.25
CA MET A 9 -96.17 90.68 16.00
C MET A 9 -96.99 91.01 17.26
N SER A 10 -97.94 91.96 17.20
CA SER A 10 -99.33 91.81 16.74
C SER A 10 -100.26 91.30 17.85
N VAL A 11 -101.05 92.20 18.46
CA VAL A 11 -102.45 91.90 18.83
C VAL A 11 -103.32 93.13 18.55
N ILE A 12 -104.36 92.88 17.77
CA ILE A 12 -105.40 93.75 17.25
C ILE A 12 -106.52 93.89 18.29
N GLY A 13 -107.12 95.08 18.38
CA GLY A 13 -108.35 95.33 19.13
C GLY A 13 -109.04 96.63 18.69
N ILE A 14 -109.57 96.64 17.46
CA ILE A 14 -110.45 97.69 16.92
C ILE A 14 -111.90 97.29 17.22
N ILE A 15 -112.66 98.11 17.97
CA ILE A 15 -114.08 98.50 17.77
C ILE A 15 -114.27 99.77 18.63
N GLY A 16 -114.82 100.91 18.20
CA GLY A 16 -115.49 101.28 16.97
C GLY A 16 -116.39 102.51 17.24
N ALA A 17 -116.21 103.55 16.41
CA ALA A 17 -117.16 104.55 15.90
C ALA A 17 -118.07 105.35 16.90
N ALA A 18 -117.91 106.67 17.04
CA ALA A 18 -118.30 107.75 16.12
C ALA A 18 -119.82 107.97 16.01
N PHE A 19 -120.34 109.11 16.50
CA PHE A 19 -121.39 110.00 15.96
C PHE A 19 -121.63 111.13 16.99
N ALA A 20 -121.92 112.38 16.68
CA ALA A 20 -121.60 113.31 15.61
C ALA A 20 -122.22 114.65 16.06
N ALA A 21 -121.61 115.76 15.63
CA ALA A 21 -122.24 117.04 15.35
C ALA A 21 -122.78 117.91 16.52
N CYS A 22 -122.42 119.18 16.43
CA CYS A 22 -122.92 120.31 17.21
C CYS A 22 -124.46 120.43 17.18
N GLY A 23 -125.07 120.87 18.29
CA GLY A 23 -126.25 121.74 18.26
C GLY A 23 -127.43 121.38 19.18
N VAL A 24 -127.46 122.03 20.35
CA VAL A 24 -128.63 122.36 21.21
C VAL A 24 -129.22 121.27 22.16
N VAL A 25 -128.65 121.25 23.38
CA VAL A 25 -129.21 121.32 24.78
C VAL A 25 -130.69 120.87 24.99
N ASP A 26 -131.10 119.95 25.88
CA ASP A 26 -130.91 119.88 27.36
C ASP A 26 -131.22 118.47 27.97
N VAL A 27 -130.93 118.32 29.27
CA VAL A 27 -130.53 117.16 30.09
C VAL A 27 -131.65 116.20 30.57
N GLU A 28 -132.01 115.17 29.79
CA GLU A 28 -132.88 114.06 30.28
C GLU A 28 -132.36 112.63 30.01
N GLN A 29 -131.11 112.48 29.55
CA GLN A 29 -130.46 111.16 29.32
C GLN A 29 -129.27 110.85 30.27
N ALA A 30 -129.23 111.48 31.44
CA ALA A 30 -128.13 111.27 32.39
C ALA A 30 -128.12 109.89 33.09
N GLN A 31 -129.22 109.12 33.07
CA GLN A 31 -129.29 107.81 33.75
C GLN A 31 -128.65 106.66 32.98
N GLY A 32 -128.68 106.66 31.64
CA GLY A 32 -128.05 105.60 30.83
C GLY A 32 -126.52 105.64 30.84
N VAL A 33 -125.93 106.83 31.05
CA VAL A 33 -124.47 107.02 31.11
C VAL A 33 -123.89 106.56 32.46
N VAL A 34 -124.70 106.59 33.52
CA VAL A 34 -124.28 106.12 34.86
C VAL A 34 -124.21 104.58 34.90
N ASP A 35 -125.17 103.90 34.26
CA ASP A 35 -125.23 102.43 34.24
C ASP A 35 -124.12 101.81 33.37
N LEU A 36 -123.77 102.46 32.25
CA LEU A 36 -122.60 102.09 31.44
C LEU A 36 -121.28 102.31 32.19
N ARG A 37 -121.16 103.39 32.98
CA ARG A 37 -119.99 103.61 33.83
C ARG A 37 -119.86 102.56 34.93
N ALA A 38 -120.96 102.16 35.56
CA ALA A 38 -120.95 101.11 36.57
C ALA A 38 -120.47 99.77 35.98
N ARG A 39 -120.95 99.42 34.78
CA ARG A 39 -120.56 98.18 34.09
C ARG A 39 -119.12 98.18 33.59
N ILE A 40 -118.61 99.34 33.14
CA ILE A 40 -117.19 99.52 32.78
C ILE A 40 -116.30 99.38 34.02
N LEU A 41 -116.71 99.96 35.15
CA LEU A 41 -116.00 99.81 36.42
C LEU A 41 -116.00 98.36 36.91
N GLU A 42 -117.12 97.65 36.76
CA GLU A 42 -117.21 96.23 37.14
C GLU A 42 -116.30 95.35 36.26
N ILE A 43 -116.26 95.57 34.95
CA ILE A 43 -115.35 94.87 34.03
C ILE A 43 -113.89 95.22 34.36
N GLN A 44 -113.58 96.49 34.63
CA GLN A 44 -112.24 96.90 35.04
C GLN A 44 -111.80 96.20 36.33
N THR A 45 -112.66 96.19 37.35
CA THR A 45 -112.30 95.70 38.68
C THR A 45 -112.31 94.17 38.78
N ASN A 46 -113.27 93.49 38.14
CA ASN A 46 -113.44 92.04 38.28
C ASN A 46 -112.78 91.22 37.16
N GLU A 47 -112.54 91.80 35.98
CA GLU A 47 -111.98 91.05 34.85
C GLU A 47 -110.60 91.57 34.44
N VAL A 48 -110.43 92.89 34.31
CA VAL A 48 -109.17 93.46 33.80
C VAL A 48 -108.08 93.51 34.85
N ASP A 49 -108.35 94.04 36.04
CA ASP A 49 -107.38 94.15 37.14
C ASP A 49 -106.77 92.78 37.54
N PRO A 50 -107.54 91.69 37.74
CA PRO A 50 -106.95 90.39 38.07
C PRO A 50 -106.20 89.75 36.90
N LEU A 51 -106.51 90.10 35.65
CA LEU A 51 -105.71 89.66 34.50
C LEU A 51 -104.39 90.43 34.41
N VAL A 52 -104.38 91.73 34.72
CA VAL A 52 -103.16 92.53 34.79
C VAL A 52 -102.26 92.03 35.93
N GLU A 53 -102.84 91.68 37.07
CA GLU A 53 -102.09 91.12 38.20
C GLU A 53 -101.52 89.74 37.87
N GLN A 54 -102.28 88.88 37.17
CA GLN A 54 -101.76 87.60 36.65
C GLN A 54 -100.66 87.79 35.60
N ILE A 55 -100.76 88.78 34.71
CA ILE A 55 -99.72 89.10 33.74
C ILE A 55 -98.44 89.54 34.45
N ASN A 56 -98.55 90.43 35.46
CA ASN A 56 -97.40 90.87 36.25
C ASN A 56 -96.77 89.70 37.03
N ALA A 57 -97.59 88.80 37.59
CA ALA A 57 -97.10 87.60 38.29
C ALA A 57 -96.43 86.59 37.35
N ILE A 58 -96.85 86.52 36.09
CA ILE A 58 -96.18 85.72 35.05
C ILE A 58 -94.88 86.40 34.61
N GLU A 59 -94.88 87.72 34.43
CA GLU A 59 -93.68 88.49 34.06
C GLU A 59 -92.59 88.38 35.14
N GLU A 60 -92.98 88.42 36.41
CA GLU A 60 -92.07 88.21 37.56
C GLU A 60 -91.49 86.79 37.61
N GLN A 61 -92.22 85.78 37.10
CA GLN A 61 -91.74 84.40 36.97
C GLN A 61 -90.91 84.16 35.69
N VAL A 62 -91.16 84.92 34.63
CA VAL A 62 -90.45 84.77 33.34
C VAL A 62 -89.07 85.43 33.38
N ALA A 63 -88.92 86.57 34.07
CA ALA A 63 -87.64 87.27 34.19
C ALA A 63 -86.46 86.40 34.70
N PRO A 64 -86.59 85.58 35.78
CA PRO A 64 -85.50 84.70 36.20
C PRO A 64 -85.23 83.56 35.20
N ILE A 65 -86.25 83.07 34.49
CA ILE A 65 -86.11 82.01 33.48
C ILE A 65 -85.34 82.54 32.26
N GLU A 66 -85.62 83.77 31.79
CA GLU A 66 -84.86 84.39 30.70
C GLU A 66 -83.39 84.60 31.08
N ALA A 67 -83.12 85.02 32.32
CA ALA A 67 -81.76 85.16 32.82
C ALA A 67 -81.02 83.81 32.93
N GLU A 68 -81.71 82.74 33.31
CA GLU A 68 -81.18 81.38 33.33
C GLU A 68 -80.90 80.86 31.91
N ILE A 69 -81.80 81.12 30.95
CA ILE A 69 -81.60 80.75 29.54
C ILE A 69 -80.37 81.46 28.97
N GLU A 70 -80.20 82.77 29.18
CA GLU A 70 -79.01 83.49 28.72
C GLU A 70 -77.71 83.00 29.38
N ALA A 71 -77.77 82.53 30.63
CA ALA A 71 -76.62 81.93 31.31
C ALA A 71 -76.29 80.55 30.73
N LEU A 72 -77.30 79.72 30.45
CA LEU A 72 -77.15 78.42 29.82
C LEU A 72 -76.66 78.52 28.38
N GLU A 73 -77.11 79.52 27.61
CA GLU A 73 -76.61 79.78 26.26
C GLU A 73 -75.13 80.16 26.27
N ARG A 74 -74.71 81.00 27.21
CA ARG A 74 -73.28 81.32 27.41
C ARG A 74 -72.46 80.09 27.81
N GLN A 75 -73.00 79.24 28.68
CA GLN A 75 -72.34 78.01 29.08
C GLN A 75 -72.22 77.02 27.91
N LYS A 76 -73.28 76.87 27.11
CA LYS A 76 -73.31 76.05 25.90
C LYS A 76 -72.26 76.54 24.89
N GLU A 77 -72.16 77.85 24.64
CA GLU A 77 -71.17 78.41 23.72
C GLU A 77 -69.73 78.17 24.22
N GLY A 78 -69.48 78.30 25.52
CA GLY A 78 -68.19 77.95 26.13
C GLY A 78 -67.85 76.46 26.01
N LEU A 79 -68.84 75.57 26.13
CA LEU A 79 -68.65 74.12 25.95
C LEU A 79 -68.36 73.76 24.49
N TYR A 80 -68.99 74.42 23.51
CA TYR A 80 -68.66 74.21 22.10
C TYR A 80 -67.25 74.69 21.76
N GLN A 81 -66.82 75.83 22.30
CA GLN A 81 -65.44 76.31 22.12
C GLN A 81 -64.43 75.34 22.73
N GLN A 82 -64.67 74.83 23.94
CA GLN A 82 -63.79 73.81 24.53
C GLN A 82 -63.79 72.51 23.73
N ALA A 83 -64.93 72.06 23.22
CA ALA A 83 -65.00 70.87 22.39
C ALA A 83 -64.24 71.05 21.06
N GLU A 84 -64.27 72.25 20.49
CA GLU A 84 -63.52 72.60 19.28
C GLU A 84 -62.01 72.67 19.55
N GLU A 85 -61.59 73.30 20.66
CA GLU A 85 -60.17 73.32 21.08
C GLU A 85 -59.64 71.92 21.32
N ILE A 86 -60.36 71.08 22.08
CA ILE A 86 -59.95 69.70 22.34
C ILE A 86 -59.90 68.88 21.04
N GLY A 87 -60.86 69.09 20.14
CA GLY A 87 -60.87 68.43 18.84
C GLY A 87 -59.65 68.80 17.99
N ASN A 88 -59.31 70.09 17.94
CA ASN A 88 -58.16 70.58 17.20
C ASN A 88 -56.83 70.11 17.82
N GLU A 89 -56.68 70.16 19.15
CA GLU A 89 -55.49 69.66 19.85
C GLU A 89 -55.29 68.16 19.61
N PHE A 90 -56.38 67.37 19.65
CA PHE A 90 -56.32 65.95 19.38
C PHE A 90 -55.94 65.64 17.92
N ASP A 91 -56.52 66.36 16.95
CA ASP A 91 -56.22 66.18 15.53
C ASP A 91 -54.75 66.55 15.23
N GLU A 92 -54.24 67.63 15.81
CA GLU A 92 -52.84 68.05 15.66
C GLU A 92 -51.89 67.00 16.28
N GLU A 93 -52.17 66.53 17.50
CA GLU A 93 -51.35 65.53 18.20
C GLU A 93 -51.35 64.19 17.44
N MET A 94 -52.52 63.73 16.99
CA MET A 94 -52.62 62.47 16.26
C MET A 94 -51.93 62.55 14.89
N ARG A 95 -51.99 63.70 14.23
CA ARG A 95 -51.28 63.94 12.96
C ARG A 95 -49.77 63.93 13.16
N GLU A 96 -49.25 64.61 14.17
CA GLU A 96 -47.82 64.64 14.48
C GLU A 96 -47.31 63.24 14.83
N ARG A 97 -48.02 62.51 15.69
CA ARG A 97 -47.68 61.12 16.03
C ARG A 97 -47.70 60.20 14.80
N PHE A 98 -48.66 60.38 13.90
CA PHE A 98 -48.76 59.58 12.68
C PHE A 98 -47.60 59.90 11.72
N ASP A 99 -47.30 61.18 11.50
CA ASP A 99 -46.20 61.60 10.63
C ASP A 99 -44.85 61.11 11.17
N THR A 100 -44.58 61.25 12.47
CA THR A 100 -43.35 60.74 13.10
C THR A 100 -43.24 59.22 12.96
N VAL A 101 -44.26 58.47 13.38
CA VAL A 101 -44.16 56.99 13.41
C VAL A 101 -44.13 56.39 12.01
N TYR A 102 -44.90 56.94 11.07
CA TYR A 102 -45.01 56.37 9.73
C TYR A 102 -43.92 56.88 8.79
N MET A 103 -43.62 58.19 8.75
CA MET A 103 -42.61 58.73 7.82
C MET A 103 -41.19 58.47 8.30
N GLU A 104 -40.88 58.72 9.57
CA GLU A 104 -39.53 58.43 10.09
C GLU A 104 -39.32 56.91 10.22
N GLY A 105 -40.37 56.17 10.58
CA GLY A 105 -40.34 54.71 10.65
C GLY A 105 -40.14 54.05 9.28
N ASP A 106 -40.72 54.57 8.20
CA ASP A 106 -40.53 54.04 6.84
C ASP A 106 -39.16 54.43 6.28
N GLN A 107 -38.71 55.67 6.51
CA GLN A 107 -37.35 56.10 6.15
C GLN A 107 -36.28 55.28 6.88
N ALA A 108 -36.43 55.05 8.17
CA ALA A 108 -35.50 54.22 8.94
C ALA A 108 -35.48 52.77 8.41
N ARG A 109 -36.64 52.19 8.06
CA ARG A 109 -36.72 50.86 7.46
C ARG A 109 -36.04 50.79 6.10
N GLU A 110 -36.23 51.78 5.23
CA GLU A 110 -35.55 51.84 3.94
C GLU A 110 -34.03 51.94 4.10
N GLU A 111 -33.56 52.75 5.05
CA GLU A 111 -32.13 52.93 5.29
C GLU A 111 -31.50 51.67 5.89
N TYR A 112 -32.17 51.01 6.85
CA TYR A 112 -31.75 49.69 7.34
C TYR A 112 -31.75 48.65 6.22
N LYS A 113 -32.75 48.64 5.35
CA LYS A 113 -32.82 47.72 4.21
C LYS A 113 -31.65 47.96 3.24
N ARG A 114 -31.35 49.20 2.87
CA ARG A 114 -30.19 49.52 2.03
C ARG A 114 -28.88 49.09 2.68
N GLN A 115 -28.72 49.30 3.99
CA GLN A 115 -27.51 48.88 4.71
C GLN A 115 -27.36 47.36 4.73
N ILE A 116 -28.45 46.61 4.94
CA ILE A 116 -28.45 45.15 4.90
C ILE A 116 -28.11 44.66 3.50
N ASP A 117 -28.76 45.20 2.46
CA ASP A 117 -28.52 44.81 1.06
C ASP A 117 -27.07 45.10 0.65
N ALA A 118 -26.52 46.25 1.02
CA ALA A 118 -25.12 46.59 0.76
C ALA A 118 -24.14 45.64 1.45
N ARG A 119 -24.39 45.31 2.74
CA ARG A 119 -23.55 44.33 3.45
C ARG A 119 -23.67 42.92 2.88
N PHE A 120 -24.86 42.54 2.41
CA PHE A 120 -25.07 41.25 1.78
C PHE A 120 -24.27 41.14 0.48
N GLN A 121 -24.28 42.19 -0.36
CA GLN A 121 -23.47 42.25 -1.57
C GLN A 121 -21.96 42.19 -1.26
N GLU A 122 -21.50 42.94 -0.26
CA GLU A 122 -20.10 42.90 0.15
C GLU A 122 -19.65 41.51 0.65
N LEU A 123 -20.51 40.82 1.42
CA LEU A 123 -20.25 39.46 1.87
C LEU A 123 -20.22 38.47 0.71
N GLU A 124 -21.11 38.62 -0.26
CA GLU A 124 -21.17 37.76 -1.44
C GLU A 124 -19.92 37.94 -2.33
N GLU A 125 -19.45 39.18 -2.52
CA GLU A 125 -18.20 39.46 -3.22
C GLU A 125 -16.99 38.88 -2.48
N ARG A 126 -16.91 39.04 -1.16
CA ARG A 126 -15.85 38.41 -0.35
C ARG A 126 -15.88 36.89 -0.42
N GLN A 127 -17.08 36.29 -0.42
CA GLN A 127 -17.23 34.84 -0.54
C GLN A 127 -16.73 34.35 -1.90
N ARG A 128 -17.04 35.06 -2.99
CA ARG A 128 -16.51 34.73 -4.32
C ARG A 128 -15.00 34.88 -4.38
N ALA A 129 -14.45 36.00 -3.88
CA ALA A 129 -13.01 36.22 -3.85
C ALA A 129 -12.27 35.12 -3.06
N LEU A 130 -12.80 34.71 -1.89
CA LEU A 130 -12.22 33.61 -1.11
C LEU A 130 -12.33 32.25 -1.83
N LYS A 131 -13.42 32.03 -2.57
CA LYS A 131 -13.58 30.82 -3.36
C LYS A 131 -12.55 30.77 -4.49
N ASP A 132 -12.39 31.87 -5.22
CA ASP A 132 -11.43 31.98 -6.31
C ASP A 132 -9.98 31.85 -5.80
N GLU A 133 -9.67 32.45 -4.64
CA GLU A 133 -8.36 32.30 -3.99
C GLU A 133 -8.11 30.86 -3.55
N LYS A 134 -9.12 30.18 -2.97
CA LYS A 134 -9.02 28.78 -2.60
C LYS A 134 -8.78 27.88 -3.82
N GLU A 135 -9.49 28.13 -4.91
CA GLU A 135 -9.35 27.37 -6.16
C GLU A 135 -7.95 27.56 -6.73
N ARG A 136 -7.46 28.81 -6.80
CA ARG A 136 -6.09 29.10 -7.23
C ARG A 136 -5.03 28.42 -6.37
N LEU A 137 -5.17 28.45 -5.04
CA LEU A 137 -4.23 27.78 -4.13
C LEU A 137 -4.29 26.26 -4.26
N HIS A 138 -5.46 25.70 -4.58
CA HIS A 138 -5.59 24.27 -4.85
C HIS A 138 -4.87 23.89 -6.15
N ASP A 139 -5.05 24.67 -7.21
CA ASP A 139 -4.38 24.45 -8.50
C ASP A 139 -2.86 24.57 -8.35
N GLU A 140 -2.36 25.61 -7.68
CA GLU A 140 -0.93 25.80 -7.39
C GLU A 140 -0.35 24.62 -6.56
N LEU A 141 -1.12 24.12 -5.58
CA LEU A 141 -0.72 22.96 -4.79
C LEU A 141 -0.68 21.68 -5.64
N GLU A 142 -1.69 21.45 -6.47
CA GLU A 142 -1.79 20.27 -7.34
C GLU A 142 -0.65 20.24 -8.35
N GLU A 143 -0.34 21.37 -8.99
CA GLU A 143 0.82 21.52 -9.87
C GLU A 143 2.14 21.22 -9.13
N SER A 144 2.31 21.74 -7.91
CA SER A 144 3.53 21.50 -7.12
C SER A 144 3.72 20.03 -6.72
N ILE A 145 2.61 19.33 -6.42
CA ILE A 145 2.61 17.90 -6.09
C ILE A 145 2.93 17.09 -7.34
N GLN A 146 2.34 17.44 -8.48
CA GLN A 146 2.58 16.77 -9.74
C GLN A 146 4.03 16.92 -10.19
N GLN A 147 4.60 18.12 -10.06
CA GLN A 147 6.01 18.36 -10.35
C GLN A 147 6.91 17.53 -9.42
N ARG A 148 6.66 17.54 -8.10
CA ARG A 148 7.45 16.76 -7.14
C ARG A 148 7.36 15.25 -7.42
N ARG A 149 6.18 14.76 -7.82
CA ARG A 149 5.99 13.36 -8.22
C ARG A 149 6.83 13.04 -9.46
N SER A 150 6.79 13.89 -10.48
CA SER A 150 7.59 13.70 -11.71
C SER A 150 9.09 13.69 -11.41
N GLU A 151 9.58 14.62 -10.58
CA GLU A 151 10.98 14.66 -10.17
C GLU A 151 11.38 13.41 -9.36
N MET A 152 10.50 12.92 -8.50
CA MET A 152 10.72 11.69 -7.74
C MET A 152 10.70 10.44 -8.62
N GLU A 153 9.83 10.38 -9.62
CA GLU A 153 9.78 9.29 -10.60
C GLU A 153 11.03 9.28 -11.49
N GLU A 154 11.50 10.44 -11.97
CA GLU A 154 12.73 10.55 -12.77
C GLU A 154 13.98 10.21 -11.94
N ASN A 155 14.08 10.72 -10.71
CA ASN A 155 15.15 10.35 -9.80
C ASN A 155 15.09 8.86 -9.42
N GLY A 156 13.90 8.32 -9.16
CA GLY A 156 13.69 6.91 -8.88
C GLY A 156 14.13 6.05 -10.08
N GLN A 157 13.69 6.39 -11.28
CA GLN A 157 14.03 5.66 -12.49
C GLN A 157 15.54 5.70 -12.77
N SER A 158 16.19 6.85 -12.66
CA SER A 158 17.65 6.94 -12.84
C SER A 158 18.42 6.15 -11.77
N THR A 159 17.96 6.11 -10.52
CA THR A 159 18.57 5.25 -9.48
C THR A 159 18.40 3.75 -9.78
N TRP A 160 17.23 3.34 -10.29
CA TRP A 160 17.00 1.96 -10.70
C TRP A 160 17.82 1.57 -11.93
N GLU A 161 17.91 2.44 -12.93
CA GLU A 161 18.74 2.21 -14.11
C GLU A 161 20.23 2.10 -13.75
N ASN A 162 20.72 2.95 -12.84
CA ASN A 162 22.11 2.85 -12.37
C ASN A 162 22.35 1.56 -11.57
N LEU A 163 21.42 1.17 -10.69
CA LEU A 163 21.51 -0.09 -9.96
C LEU A 163 21.47 -1.29 -10.90
N GLU A 164 20.62 -1.27 -11.93
CA GLU A 164 20.55 -2.32 -12.93
C GLU A 164 21.87 -2.42 -13.71
N PHE A 165 22.48 -1.28 -14.06
CA PHE A 165 23.79 -1.25 -14.70
C PHE A 165 24.88 -1.85 -13.80
N GLU A 166 24.93 -1.47 -12.53
CA GLU A 166 25.86 -2.04 -11.55
C GLU A 166 25.64 -3.56 -11.38
N MET A 167 24.39 -4.02 -11.32
CA MET A 167 24.08 -5.45 -11.23
C MET A 167 24.51 -6.21 -12.48
N ARG A 168 24.26 -5.69 -13.68
CA ARG A 168 24.74 -6.31 -14.92
C ARG A 168 26.27 -6.36 -14.99
N ALA A 169 26.95 -5.28 -14.59
CA ALA A 169 28.41 -5.26 -14.53
C ALA A 169 28.95 -6.32 -13.56
N ARG A 170 28.34 -6.42 -12.37
CA ARG A 170 28.69 -7.44 -11.36
C ARG A 170 28.39 -8.85 -11.83
N GLU A 171 27.29 -9.06 -12.56
CA GLU A 171 26.97 -10.35 -13.16
C GLU A 171 27.99 -10.73 -14.24
N GLU A 172 28.39 -9.79 -15.09
CA GLU A 172 29.42 -10.01 -16.10
C GLU A 172 30.77 -10.35 -15.45
N GLU A 173 31.16 -9.65 -14.38
CA GLU A 173 32.35 -9.99 -13.59
C GLU A 173 32.24 -11.41 -13.00
N ALA A 174 31.11 -11.77 -12.40
CA ALA A 174 30.89 -13.11 -11.85
C ALA A 174 30.93 -14.19 -12.93
N GLN A 175 30.36 -13.93 -14.10
CA GLN A 175 30.44 -14.83 -15.26
C GLN A 175 31.88 -14.97 -15.77
N ASN A 176 32.64 -13.87 -15.80
CA ASN A 176 34.05 -13.90 -16.21
C ASN A 176 34.91 -14.68 -15.21
N VAL A 177 34.69 -14.50 -13.91
CA VAL A 177 35.36 -15.29 -12.86
C VAL A 177 34.98 -16.77 -12.98
N SER A 178 33.70 -17.09 -13.16
CA SER A 178 33.23 -18.46 -13.37
C SER A 178 33.88 -19.10 -14.61
N LYS A 179 33.86 -18.40 -15.75
CA LYS A 179 34.53 -18.85 -16.98
C LYS A 179 36.04 -19.04 -16.78
N ALA A 180 36.70 -18.16 -16.04
CA ALA A 180 38.12 -18.30 -15.72
C ALA A 180 38.38 -19.53 -14.84
N MET A 181 37.52 -19.79 -13.85
CA MET A 181 37.60 -20.97 -13.00
C MET A 181 37.40 -22.26 -13.79
N TRP A 182 36.43 -22.31 -14.71
CA TRP A 182 36.23 -23.46 -15.59
C TRP A 182 37.43 -23.70 -16.51
N ARG A 183 38.03 -22.63 -17.07
CA ARG A 183 39.25 -22.76 -17.87
C ARG A 183 40.41 -23.33 -17.05
N ALA A 184 40.63 -22.82 -15.83
CA ALA A 184 41.66 -23.33 -14.94
C ALA A 184 41.43 -24.81 -14.59
N TRP A 185 40.18 -25.20 -14.32
CA TRP A 185 39.82 -26.58 -14.07
C TRP A 185 40.04 -27.49 -15.28
N ASP A 186 39.67 -27.04 -16.49
CA ASP A 186 39.93 -27.78 -17.73
C ASP A 186 41.45 -27.93 -17.97
N GLU A 187 42.24 -26.88 -17.72
CA GLU A 187 43.71 -26.93 -17.80
C GLU A 187 44.31 -27.94 -16.82
N GLU A 188 43.89 -27.91 -15.53
CA GLU A 188 44.34 -28.88 -14.53
C GLU A 188 43.95 -30.32 -14.91
N ARG A 189 42.73 -30.51 -15.42
CA ARG A 189 42.27 -31.83 -15.89
C ARG A 189 43.11 -32.32 -17.06
N ASP A 190 43.38 -31.45 -18.04
CA ASP A 190 44.16 -31.80 -19.22
C ASP A 190 45.62 -32.11 -18.85
N ASP A 191 46.21 -31.36 -17.92
CA ASP A 191 47.55 -31.65 -17.40
C ASP A 191 47.59 -32.96 -16.60
N ALA A 192 46.55 -33.27 -15.81
CA ALA A 192 46.43 -34.55 -15.14
C ALA A 192 46.28 -35.71 -16.15
N HIS A 193 45.51 -35.51 -17.23
CA HIS A 193 45.43 -36.49 -18.32
C HIS A 193 46.77 -36.73 -18.98
N ARG A 194 47.53 -35.66 -19.30
CA ARG A 194 48.88 -35.80 -19.86
C ARG A 194 49.81 -36.56 -18.91
N GLN A 195 49.78 -36.27 -17.61
CA GLN A 195 50.58 -37.02 -16.62
C GLN A 195 50.22 -38.51 -16.58
N VAL A 196 48.93 -38.84 -16.68
CA VAL A 196 48.48 -40.24 -16.73
C VAL A 196 48.91 -40.91 -18.04
N GLU A 197 48.82 -40.21 -19.17
CA GLU A 197 49.31 -40.72 -20.46
C GLU A 197 50.83 -40.92 -20.43
N ASP A 198 51.59 -39.98 -19.87
CA ASP A 198 53.05 -40.11 -19.71
C ASP A 198 53.41 -41.30 -18.83
N MET A 199 52.76 -41.46 -17.67
CA MET A 199 52.95 -42.63 -16.80
C MET A 199 52.57 -43.94 -17.51
N ARG A 200 51.49 -43.93 -18.31
CA ARG A 200 51.08 -45.10 -19.10
C ARG A 200 52.12 -45.44 -20.16
N ASN A 201 52.63 -44.44 -20.88
CA ASN A 201 53.66 -44.63 -21.90
C ASN A 201 54.96 -45.14 -21.26
N GLU A 202 55.39 -44.57 -20.14
CA GLU A 202 56.54 -45.06 -19.37
C GLU A 202 56.34 -46.51 -18.89
N TYR A 203 55.13 -46.85 -18.45
CA TYR A 203 54.79 -48.22 -18.05
C TYR A 203 54.76 -49.18 -19.24
N GLU A 204 54.27 -48.75 -20.41
CA GLU A 204 54.24 -49.55 -21.64
C GLU A 204 55.64 -49.76 -22.23
N GLU A 205 56.49 -48.74 -22.21
CA GLU A 205 57.88 -48.79 -22.71
C GLU A 205 58.79 -49.60 -21.76
N ASN A 206 58.62 -49.45 -20.44
CA ASN A 206 59.37 -50.22 -19.44
C ASN A 206 58.65 -51.50 -18.99
N ASN A 207 57.60 -51.94 -19.69
CA ASN A 207 56.88 -53.14 -19.29
C ASN A 207 57.82 -54.35 -19.42
N PRO A 208 58.11 -55.08 -18.33
CA PRO A 208 58.96 -56.27 -18.39
C PRO A 208 58.37 -57.29 -19.36
N PHE A 209 57.04 -57.36 -19.52
CA PHE A 209 56.41 -58.24 -20.50
C PHE A 209 56.72 -57.86 -21.94
N ASN A 210 56.80 -56.57 -22.28
CA ASN A 210 57.16 -56.15 -23.65
C ASN A 210 58.64 -56.43 -23.93
N GLN A 211 59.51 -56.16 -22.97
CA GLN A 211 60.94 -56.49 -23.07
C GLN A 211 61.16 -58.01 -23.18
N GLU A 212 60.43 -58.80 -22.40
CA GLU A 212 60.43 -60.25 -22.47
C GLU A 212 59.86 -60.75 -23.81
N MET A 213 58.79 -60.15 -24.32
CA MET A 213 58.21 -60.50 -25.63
C MET A 213 59.19 -60.20 -26.78
N GLU A 214 59.87 -59.05 -26.74
CA GLU A 214 60.89 -58.71 -27.74
C GLU A 214 62.10 -59.67 -27.65
N ALA A 215 62.53 -60.03 -26.44
CA ALA A 215 63.55 -61.06 -26.23
C ALA A 215 63.11 -62.44 -26.72
N ILE A 216 61.85 -62.82 -26.51
CA ILE A 216 61.25 -64.06 -27.02
C ILE A 216 61.22 -64.04 -28.55
N HIS A 217 60.79 -62.94 -29.18
CA HIS A 217 60.82 -62.80 -30.64
C HIS A 217 62.24 -62.91 -31.20
N GLN A 218 63.22 -62.31 -30.53
CA GLN A 218 64.62 -62.44 -30.93
C GLN A 218 65.11 -63.90 -30.78
N ALA A 219 64.75 -64.58 -29.69
CA ALA A 219 65.09 -65.99 -29.49
C ALA A 219 64.42 -66.90 -30.53
N TRP A 220 63.17 -66.63 -30.93
CA TRP A 220 62.50 -67.34 -32.03
C TRP A 220 63.25 -67.16 -33.35
N LYS A 221 63.69 -65.94 -33.64
CA LYS A 221 64.49 -65.67 -34.84
C LYS A 221 65.83 -66.42 -34.82
N ASP A 222 66.51 -66.43 -33.68
CA ASP A 222 67.78 -67.15 -33.52
C ASP A 222 67.58 -68.68 -33.65
N ILE A 223 66.44 -69.21 -33.18
CA ILE A 223 66.04 -70.61 -33.37
C ILE A 223 65.78 -70.91 -34.86
N ASP A 224 65.04 -70.04 -35.56
CA ASP A 224 64.79 -70.20 -37.00
C ASP A 224 66.10 -70.17 -37.80
N ASP A 225 67.02 -69.27 -37.46
CA ASP A 225 68.35 -69.18 -38.08
C ASP A 225 69.17 -70.47 -37.81
N ALA A 226 69.10 -71.02 -36.59
CA ALA A 226 69.75 -72.29 -36.25
C ALA A 226 69.13 -73.49 -36.98
N TYR A 227 67.80 -73.53 -37.15
CA TYR A 227 67.14 -74.54 -37.97
C TYR A 227 67.60 -74.49 -39.43
N PHE A 228 67.72 -73.28 -39.99
CA PHE A 228 68.25 -73.10 -41.33
C PHE A 228 69.71 -73.60 -41.44
N GLU A 229 70.55 -73.33 -40.43
CA GLU A 229 71.93 -73.83 -40.39
C GLU A 229 71.97 -75.37 -40.30
N ILE A 230 71.15 -75.97 -39.43
CA ILE A 230 71.02 -77.43 -39.33
C ILE A 230 70.59 -78.05 -40.66
N ASP A 231 69.62 -77.45 -41.36
CA ASP A 231 69.18 -77.94 -42.67
C ASP A 231 70.33 -77.90 -43.70
N VAL A 232 71.16 -76.85 -43.66
CA VAL A 232 72.36 -76.74 -44.50
C VAL A 232 73.40 -77.81 -44.12
N GLU A 233 73.66 -78.03 -42.84
CA GLU A 233 74.59 -79.07 -42.38
C GLU A 233 74.09 -80.49 -42.73
N GLN A 234 72.79 -80.76 -42.57
CA GLN A 234 72.20 -82.04 -42.97
C GLN A 234 72.39 -82.29 -44.47
N MET A 235 72.19 -81.27 -45.30
CA MET A 235 72.45 -81.36 -46.73
C MET A 235 73.91 -81.73 -47.03
N GLN A 236 74.87 -81.14 -46.31
CA GLN A 236 76.30 -81.47 -46.44
C GLN A 236 76.62 -82.91 -45.97
N ILE A 237 75.97 -83.37 -44.90
CA ILE A 237 76.09 -84.75 -44.43
C ILE A 237 75.50 -85.74 -45.45
N GLU A 238 74.36 -85.41 -46.05
CA GLU A 238 73.73 -86.21 -47.10
C GLU A 238 74.65 -86.32 -48.32
N GLU A 239 75.25 -85.20 -48.74
CA GLU A 239 76.27 -85.17 -49.79
C GLU A 239 77.46 -86.08 -49.45
N SER A 240 78.02 -85.92 -48.25
CA SER A 240 79.13 -86.75 -47.76
C SER A 240 78.76 -88.25 -47.66
N ARG A 241 77.50 -88.56 -47.32
CA ARG A 241 76.98 -89.94 -47.28
C ARG A 241 76.86 -90.53 -48.68
N MET A 242 76.42 -89.75 -49.66
CA MET A 242 76.39 -90.20 -51.06
C MET A 242 77.81 -90.48 -51.57
N GLU A 243 78.77 -89.60 -51.26
CA GLU A 243 80.18 -89.82 -51.58
C GLU A 243 80.74 -91.09 -50.93
N LEU A 244 80.48 -91.28 -49.63
CA LEU A 244 80.87 -92.50 -48.90
C LEU A 244 80.22 -93.74 -49.50
N HIS A 245 78.93 -93.69 -49.81
CA HIS A 245 78.21 -94.80 -50.43
C HIS A 245 78.82 -95.17 -51.79
N ASP A 246 79.22 -94.19 -52.60
CA ASP A 246 79.92 -94.43 -53.86
C ASP A 246 81.32 -95.04 -53.67
N MET A 247 82.02 -94.72 -52.55
CA MET A 247 83.27 -95.37 -52.19
C MET A 247 83.10 -96.78 -51.59
N VAL A 248 82.00 -97.05 -50.88
CA VAL A 248 81.72 -98.34 -50.24
C VAL A 248 81.27 -99.38 -51.25
N ARG A 249 80.50 -98.99 -52.26
CA ARG A 249 80.01 -99.91 -53.31
C ARG A 249 81.09 -100.81 -53.93
N PRO A 250 82.27 -100.32 -54.37
CA PRO A 250 83.32 -101.20 -54.89
C PRO A 250 83.91 -102.14 -53.81
N LEU A 251 83.95 -101.72 -52.54
CA LEU A 251 84.42 -102.56 -51.43
C LEU A 251 83.40 -103.65 -51.07
N GLU A 252 82.10 -103.36 -51.15
CA GLU A 252 81.05 -104.36 -50.98
C GLU A 252 81.10 -105.40 -52.09
N GLU A 253 81.31 -104.98 -53.35
CA GLU A 253 81.53 -105.90 -54.47
C GLU A 253 82.75 -106.81 -54.21
N GLU A 254 83.86 -106.26 -53.72
CA GLU A 254 85.06 -107.04 -53.34
C GLU A 254 84.78 -107.99 -52.15
N ALA A 255 84.03 -107.55 -51.15
CA ALA A 255 83.64 -108.38 -50.01
C ALA A 255 82.67 -109.50 -50.40
N GLU A 256 81.78 -109.27 -51.37
CA GLU A 256 80.88 -110.28 -51.92
C GLU A 256 81.68 -111.34 -52.72
N GLU A 257 82.73 -110.92 -53.44
CA GLU A 257 83.69 -111.84 -54.06
C GLU A 257 84.45 -112.66 -53.01
N LEU A 258 84.91 -112.03 -51.92
CA LEU A 258 85.55 -112.74 -50.82
C LEU A 258 84.60 -113.69 -50.10
N ARG A 259 83.33 -113.32 -49.89
CA ARG A 259 82.31 -114.21 -49.31
C ARG A 259 81.95 -115.37 -50.23
N LYS A 260 81.96 -115.20 -51.55
CA LYS A 260 81.89 -116.33 -52.50
C LYS A 260 83.09 -117.25 -52.30
N ARG A 261 84.30 -116.69 -52.19
CA ARG A 261 85.52 -117.45 -51.91
C ARG A 261 85.49 -118.17 -50.56
N GLU A 262 84.92 -117.54 -49.53
CA GLU A 262 84.72 -118.14 -48.21
C GLU A 262 83.68 -119.27 -48.28
N ARG A 263 82.60 -119.10 -49.04
CA ARG A 263 81.62 -120.16 -49.30
C ARG A 263 82.25 -121.35 -50.02
N ASP A 264 83.12 -121.10 -51.00
CA ASP A 264 83.92 -122.15 -51.65
C ASP A 264 84.82 -122.88 -50.63
N ILE A 265 85.38 -122.17 -49.64
CA ILE A 265 86.16 -122.77 -48.53
C ILE A 265 85.26 -123.59 -47.59
N TRP A 266 84.08 -123.09 -47.24
CA TRP A 266 83.08 -123.77 -46.41
C TRP A 266 82.57 -125.08 -47.04
N ASP A 267 82.41 -125.13 -48.36
CA ASP A 267 82.05 -126.36 -49.08
C ASP A 267 83.20 -127.37 -49.12
N THR A 268 84.44 -126.94 -48.85
CA THR A 268 85.64 -127.79 -48.98
C THR A 268 86.04 -128.48 -47.66
N ASP A 269 85.78 -127.92 -46.46
CA ASP A 269 86.01 -128.63 -45.18
C ASP A 269 85.30 -127.97 -43.95
N PRO A 270 84.26 -128.59 -43.33
CA PRO A 270 83.39 -127.92 -42.35
C PRO A 270 83.85 -127.88 -40.88
N ASN A 271 85.08 -128.27 -40.53
CA ASN A 271 85.51 -128.42 -39.11
C ASN A 271 86.37 -127.27 -38.53
N LEU A 272 86.37 -126.08 -39.11
CA LEU A 272 87.22 -124.96 -38.66
C LEU A 272 86.54 -123.90 -37.76
N LEU A 273 85.20 -123.80 -37.72
CA LEU A 273 84.54 -122.63 -37.09
C LEU A 273 83.99 -122.83 -35.67
N ALA A 274 83.98 -124.05 -35.15
CA ALA A 274 83.53 -124.32 -33.77
C ALA A 274 84.49 -123.78 -32.69
N ALA A 275 85.65 -123.27 -33.08
CA ALA A 275 86.66 -122.70 -32.17
C ALA A 275 86.53 -121.17 -31.97
N ALA A 276 85.69 -120.46 -32.74
CA ALA A 276 85.84 -119.00 -32.86
C ALA A 276 84.80 -118.11 -32.15
N ALA A 277 83.60 -118.59 -31.76
CA ALA A 277 82.51 -117.66 -31.40
C ALA A 277 81.71 -118.01 -30.13
N GLY A 278 82.39 -118.44 -29.06
CA GLY A 278 81.76 -118.66 -27.74
C GLY A 278 81.07 -117.41 -27.19
N THR A 279 79.73 -117.37 -27.20
CA THR A 279 78.90 -116.24 -26.75
C THR A 279 77.71 -116.71 -25.90
N ASN A 280 77.32 -115.89 -24.90
CA ASN A 280 76.01 -115.89 -24.25
C ASN A 280 75.63 -114.43 -23.91
N ALA A 281 74.67 -113.86 -24.64
CA ALA A 281 74.12 -112.51 -24.47
C ALA A 281 72.85 -112.52 -23.60
N LYS A 282 72.63 -111.46 -22.80
CA LYS A 282 71.43 -111.29 -21.94
C LYS A 282 70.18 -111.01 -22.78
N SER A 283 69.01 -111.43 -22.26
CA SER A 283 67.71 -111.45 -22.96
C SER A 283 67.06 -110.07 -23.06
N SER A 284 66.31 -109.85 -24.14
CA SER A 284 65.58 -108.62 -24.49
C SER A 284 64.50 -108.19 -23.47
N GLU A 285 64.07 -109.10 -22.60
CA GLU A 285 62.97 -108.85 -21.65
C GLU A 285 63.38 -107.88 -20.52
N ASP A 286 64.62 -107.97 -20.03
CA ASP A 286 65.14 -107.13 -18.94
C ASP A 286 65.18 -105.63 -19.32
N LEU A 287 65.27 -105.32 -20.62
CA LEU A 287 65.34 -103.95 -21.13
C LEU A 287 63.96 -103.27 -21.20
N ILE A 288 62.87 -104.04 -21.28
CA ILE A 288 61.51 -103.50 -21.40
C ILE A 288 61.00 -103.06 -20.03
N ASP A 289 61.23 -103.87 -18.99
CA ASP A 289 60.83 -103.55 -17.62
C ASP A 289 61.50 -102.28 -17.09
N GLU A 290 62.77 -102.03 -17.48
CA GLU A 290 63.50 -100.81 -17.11
C GLU A 290 62.89 -99.53 -17.73
N GLN A 291 62.29 -99.64 -18.92
CA GLN A 291 61.67 -98.49 -19.59
C GLN A 291 60.31 -98.13 -18.99
N HIS A 292 59.52 -99.13 -18.58
CA HIS A 292 58.23 -98.91 -17.94
C HIS A 292 58.37 -98.21 -16.58
N ALA A 293 59.40 -98.55 -15.80
CA ALA A 293 59.68 -97.89 -14.51
C ALA A 293 60.02 -96.39 -14.66
N LYS A 294 60.69 -96.00 -15.76
CA LYS A 294 61.03 -94.59 -16.04
C LYS A 294 59.81 -93.74 -16.43
N LEU A 295 58.84 -94.35 -17.11
CA LEU A 295 57.59 -93.69 -17.50
C LEU A 295 56.71 -93.36 -16.29
N GLU A 296 56.66 -94.26 -15.31
CA GLU A 296 55.81 -94.08 -14.12
C GLU A 296 56.33 -92.97 -13.19
N ASP A 297 57.66 -92.81 -13.10
CA ASP A 297 58.30 -91.71 -12.35
C ASP A 297 57.98 -90.33 -12.95
N LEU A 298 57.99 -90.21 -14.29
CA LEU A 298 57.67 -88.95 -14.99
C LEU A 298 56.20 -88.51 -14.77
N TYR A 299 55.26 -89.46 -14.75
CA TYR A 299 53.85 -89.15 -14.49
C TYR A 299 53.62 -88.63 -13.06
N SER A 300 54.37 -89.13 -12.08
CA SER A 300 54.24 -88.70 -10.69
C SER A 300 54.78 -87.26 -10.48
N GLN A 301 55.90 -86.93 -11.13
CA GLN A 301 56.49 -85.59 -11.07
C GLN A 301 55.56 -84.53 -11.69
N LEU A 302 54.95 -84.83 -12.84
CA LEU A 302 54.02 -83.91 -13.50
C LEU A 302 52.79 -83.59 -12.64
N ARG A 303 52.23 -84.61 -11.97
CA ARG A 303 51.05 -84.45 -11.10
C ARG A 303 51.36 -83.59 -9.87
N SER A 304 52.55 -83.76 -9.28
CA SER A 304 52.98 -82.95 -8.13
C SER A 304 53.19 -81.47 -8.48
N ALA A 305 53.65 -81.18 -9.70
CA ALA A 305 53.82 -79.82 -10.19
C ALA A 305 52.46 -79.13 -10.39
N THR A 306 51.49 -79.82 -10.99
CA THR A 306 50.13 -79.26 -11.24
C THR A 306 49.37 -78.98 -9.94
N ASP A 307 49.44 -79.86 -8.94
CA ASP A 307 48.76 -79.66 -7.66
C ASP A 307 49.35 -78.45 -6.88
N SER A 308 50.65 -78.16 -7.05
CA SER A 308 51.31 -77.01 -6.42
C SER A 308 50.91 -75.65 -7.01
N GLU A 309 50.56 -75.62 -8.30
CA GLU A 309 50.18 -74.40 -9.03
C GLU A 309 48.73 -73.98 -8.70
N GLN A 310 47.82 -74.95 -8.54
CA GLN A 310 46.44 -74.70 -8.14
C GLN A 310 46.31 -74.16 -6.70
N GLN A 311 47.22 -74.54 -5.79
CA GLN A 311 47.17 -74.07 -4.40
C GLN A 311 47.68 -72.63 -4.25
N ASN A 312 48.57 -72.15 -5.13
CA ASN A 312 49.08 -70.78 -5.12
C ASN A 312 48.10 -69.77 -5.74
N GLN A 313 47.25 -70.16 -6.70
CA GLN A 313 46.24 -69.26 -7.29
C GLN A 313 45.03 -68.99 -6.37
N ALA A 314 44.68 -69.92 -5.48
CA ALA A 314 43.53 -69.76 -4.58
C ALA A 314 43.75 -68.69 -3.47
N VAL A 315 45.00 -68.35 -3.15
CA VAL A 315 45.34 -67.34 -2.11
C VAL A 315 45.30 -65.91 -2.66
N ALA A 316 45.47 -65.71 -3.97
CA ALA A 316 45.59 -64.37 -4.57
C ALA A 316 44.25 -63.71 -4.97
N THR A 317 43.12 -64.44 -4.93
CA THR A 317 41.80 -63.95 -5.40
C THR A 317 40.73 -63.88 -4.30
N GLN A 318 41.10 -63.96 -3.02
CA GLN A 318 40.17 -63.76 -1.92
C GLN A 318 40.08 -62.27 -1.58
N LEU A 319 39.11 -61.57 -2.19
CA LEU A 319 38.79 -60.17 -1.88
C LEU A 319 38.48 -60.06 -0.37
N ASP A 320 39.20 -59.19 0.35
CA ASP A 320 39.05 -58.97 1.79
C ASP A 320 37.74 -58.24 2.10
N TRP A 321 36.66 -59.02 2.21
CA TRP A 321 35.30 -58.54 2.48
C TRP A 321 35.17 -57.80 3.81
N ASP A 322 36.01 -58.13 4.79
CA ASP A 322 35.99 -57.48 6.10
C ASP A 322 36.50 -56.03 5.98
N ASN A 323 37.56 -55.81 5.22
CA ASN A 323 38.07 -54.47 4.95
C ASN A 323 37.10 -53.63 4.10
N HIS A 324 36.43 -54.25 3.12
CA HIS A 324 35.38 -53.59 2.34
C HIS A 324 34.18 -53.18 3.21
N ALA A 325 33.74 -54.03 4.14
CA ALA A 325 32.66 -53.72 5.07
C ALA A 325 33.01 -52.54 6.00
N VAL A 326 34.21 -52.55 6.60
CA VAL A 326 34.69 -51.45 7.46
C VAL A 326 34.73 -50.12 6.71
N ARG A 327 35.18 -50.14 5.45
CA ARG A 327 35.26 -48.93 4.61
C ARG A 327 33.87 -48.40 4.24
N THR A 328 32.91 -49.31 4.05
CA THR A 328 31.51 -48.95 3.77
C THR A 328 30.87 -48.31 5.00
N ASP A 329 31.10 -48.87 6.20
CA ASP A 329 30.57 -48.31 7.45
C ASP A 329 31.15 -46.93 7.78
N GLN A 330 32.44 -46.69 7.46
CA GLN A 330 33.06 -45.38 7.59
C GLN A 330 32.42 -44.33 6.67
N ILE A 331 32.14 -44.69 5.41
CA ILE A 331 31.49 -43.79 4.45
C ILE A 331 30.08 -43.42 4.92
N TRP A 332 29.32 -44.38 5.48
CA TRP A 332 27.99 -44.10 6.03
C TRP A 332 28.05 -43.21 7.27
N ALA A 333 29.02 -43.42 8.16
CA ALA A 333 29.20 -42.57 9.34
C ALA A 333 29.58 -41.13 8.96
N ASP A 334 30.46 -40.95 7.96
CA ASP A 334 30.84 -39.63 7.46
C ASP A 334 29.64 -38.91 6.79
N TYR A 335 28.82 -39.67 6.05
CA TYR A 335 27.59 -39.15 5.43
C TYR A 335 26.58 -38.66 6.47
N ASP A 336 26.31 -39.46 7.52
CA ASP A 336 25.38 -39.09 8.58
C ASP A 336 25.85 -37.83 9.33
N GLN A 337 27.17 -37.69 9.54
CA GLN A 337 27.75 -36.50 10.16
C GLN A 337 27.57 -35.23 9.30
N GLU A 338 27.72 -35.33 7.98
CA GLU A 338 27.47 -34.21 7.07
C GLU A 338 25.98 -33.85 6.99
N LEU A 339 25.09 -34.84 7.08
CA LEU A 339 23.64 -34.61 7.14
C LEU A 339 23.24 -33.81 8.39
N GLU A 340 23.78 -34.17 9.55
CA GLU A 340 23.51 -33.47 10.81
C GLU A 340 24.03 -32.02 10.79
N LYS A 341 25.22 -31.79 10.22
CA LYS A 341 25.75 -30.42 10.02
C LYS A 341 24.85 -29.60 9.10
N ALA A 342 24.30 -30.20 8.04
CA ALA A 342 23.39 -29.52 7.13
C ALA A 342 22.05 -29.17 7.81
N GLU A 343 21.54 -30.04 8.67
CA GLU A 343 20.35 -29.77 9.49
C GLU A 343 20.57 -28.65 10.50
N GLN A 344 21.70 -28.66 11.21
CA GLN A 344 22.05 -27.58 12.14
C GLN A 344 22.15 -26.21 11.43
N LYS A 345 22.77 -26.16 10.24
CA LYS A 345 22.82 -24.93 9.42
C LYS A 345 21.43 -24.47 8.98
N ARG A 346 20.54 -25.40 8.63
CA ARG A 346 19.15 -25.08 8.28
C ARG A 346 18.38 -24.51 9.47
N HIS A 347 18.51 -25.10 10.66
CA HIS A 347 17.90 -24.58 11.88
C HIS A 347 18.43 -23.20 12.25
N GLN A 348 19.75 -22.99 12.22
CA GLN A 348 20.35 -21.68 12.49
C GLN A 348 19.91 -20.60 11.51
N SER A 349 19.78 -20.94 10.22
CA SER A 349 19.27 -20.02 9.19
C SER A 349 17.79 -19.68 9.40
N TYR A 350 16.97 -20.68 9.76
CA TYR A 350 15.55 -20.48 10.06
C TYR A 350 15.35 -19.58 11.29
N ASP A 351 16.09 -19.83 12.37
CA ASP A 351 16.03 -19.02 13.59
C ASP A 351 16.54 -17.59 13.36
N ALA A 352 17.61 -17.42 12.57
CA ALA A 352 18.13 -16.10 12.21
C ALA A 352 17.15 -15.30 11.32
N SER A 353 16.50 -15.96 10.36
CA SER A 353 15.49 -15.34 9.50
C SER A 353 14.25 -14.90 10.29
N THR A 354 13.80 -15.74 11.23
CA THR A 354 12.60 -15.48 12.04
C THR A 354 12.85 -14.40 13.11
N ALA A 355 14.08 -14.30 13.66
CA ALA A 355 14.42 -13.33 14.71
C ALA A 355 14.84 -11.93 14.18
N VAL A 356 15.31 -11.82 12.94
CA VAL A 356 15.95 -10.58 12.45
C VAL A 356 15.12 -9.85 11.38
N GLY A 357 14.31 -10.54 10.57
CA GLY A 357 13.68 -9.95 9.39
C GLY A 357 12.47 -9.06 9.67
N ASP A 358 11.44 -9.63 10.33
CA ASP A 358 10.11 -9.00 10.32
C ASP A 358 9.68 -8.44 11.68
N ALA A 359 9.98 -9.10 12.80
CA ALA A 359 9.47 -8.68 14.11
C ALA A 359 10.16 -7.43 14.67
N ASN A 360 11.50 -7.35 14.57
CA ASN A 360 12.25 -6.19 15.07
C ASN A 360 12.07 -4.96 14.19
N ASN A 361 11.99 -5.13 12.87
CA ASN A 361 11.74 -4.02 11.95
C ASN A 361 10.29 -3.53 12.06
N ALA A 362 9.30 -4.43 12.15
CA ALA A 362 7.92 -4.03 12.42
C ALA A 362 7.76 -3.34 13.78
N GLN A 363 8.48 -3.78 14.82
CA GLN A 363 8.45 -3.13 16.12
C GLN A 363 9.11 -1.74 16.09
N LEU A 364 10.24 -1.59 15.39
CA LEU A 364 10.88 -0.29 15.19
C LEU A 364 9.99 0.67 14.38
N ASP A 365 9.32 0.18 13.34
CA ASP A 365 8.37 0.95 12.55
C ASP A 365 7.15 1.38 13.39
N ILE A 366 6.62 0.49 14.23
CA ILE A 366 5.53 0.81 15.18
C ILE A 366 5.98 1.86 16.20
N ASP A 367 7.17 1.70 16.79
CA ASP A 367 7.70 2.64 17.77
C ASP A 367 7.95 4.02 17.14
N GLN A 368 8.41 4.06 15.89
CA GLN A 368 8.65 5.29 15.15
C GLN A 368 7.35 5.99 14.72
N ILE A 369 6.33 5.21 14.34
CA ILE A 369 4.97 5.72 14.09
C ILE A 369 4.39 6.32 15.38
N ASN A 370 4.49 5.62 16.50
CA ASN A 370 4.01 6.10 17.80
C ASN A 370 4.70 7.40 18.24
N LEU A 371 6.02 7.52 18.02
CA LEU A 371 6.77 8.74 18.33
C LEU A 371 6.26 9.93 17.49
N ASN A 372 6.06 9.73 16.19
CA ASN A 372 5.55 10.77 15.28
C ASN A 372 4.12 11.20 15.66
N TYR A 373 3.26 10.25 16.03
CA TYR A 373 1.91 10.56 16.51
C TYR A 373 1.92 11.37 17.81
N GLN A 374 2.79 11.05 18.77
CA GLN A 374 2.92 11.83 20.00
C GLN A 374 3.42 13.25 19.75
N GLU A 375 4.38 13.43 18.83
CA GLU A 375 4.85 14.76 18.41
C GLU A 375 3.72 15.58 17.76
N GLN A 376 2.88 14.96 16.94
CA GLN A 376 1.73 15.63 16.33
C GLN A 376 0.66 16.04 17.35
N ILE A 377 0.42 15.23 18.37
CA ILE A 377 -0.48 15.58 19.48
C ILE A 377 0.08 16.80 20.22
N ALA A 378 1.35 16.73 20.65
CA ALA A 378 2.00 17.83 21.37
C ALA A 378 2.00 19.14 20.55
N PHE A 379 2.23 19.05 19.23
CA PHE A 379 2.16 20.21 18.34
C PHE A 379 0.74 20.81 18.25
N ASN A 380 -0.29 19.98 18.15
CA ASN A 380 -1.67 20.44 18.10
C ASN A 380 -2.13 21.03 19.44
N GLU A 381 -1.72 20.44 20.56
CA GLU A 381 -1.95 20.98 21.92
C GLU A 381 -1.29 22.35 22.09
N ALA A 382 -0.02 22.51 21.66
CA ALA A 382 0.66 23.80 21.72
C ALA A 382 -0.04 24.88 20.88
N LYS A 383 -0.53 24.52 19.69
CA LYS A 383 -1.34 25.44 18.86
C LYS A 383 -2.68 25.78 19.52
N LEU A 384 -3.32 24.82 20.16
CA LEU A 384 -4.57 25.03 20.89
C LEU A 384 -4.36 26.02 22.05
N ASP A 385 -3.27 25.87 22.81
CA ASP A 385 -2.93 26.77 23.90
C ASP A 385 -2.58 28.18 23.40
N GLN A 386 -1.90 28.28 22.26
CA GLN A 386 -1.65 29.56 21.60
C GLN A 386 -2.96 30.25 21.17
N LEU A 387 -3.91 29.50 20.61
CA LEU A 387 -5.24 30.00 20.25
C LEU A 387 -6.06 30.40 21.48
N LYS A 388 -5.97 29.64 22.58
CA LYS A 388 -6.64 30.00 23.85
C LYS A 388 -6.04 31.26 24.46
N GLN A 389 -4.72 31.43 24.41
CA GLN A 389 -4.05 32.65 24.87
C GLN A 389 -4.41 33.87 24.02
N SER A 390 -4.46 33.74 22.69
CA SER A 390 -4.91 34.84 21.84
C SER A 390 -6.35 35.23 22.13
N LEU A 391 -7.23 34.24 22.35
CA LEU A 391 -8.62 34.46 22.72
C LEU A 391 -8.75 35.15 24.09
N GLN A 392 -8.00 34.73 25.10
CA GLN A 392 -7.96 35.39 26.41
C GLN A 392 -7.42 36.83 26.33
N ASN A 393 -6.41 37.08 25.49
CA ASN A 393 -5.85 38.42 25.29
C ASN A 393 -6.85 39.35 24.57
N LEU A 394 -7.62 38.83 23.62
CA LEU A 394 -8.71 39.56 22.95
C LEU A 394 -9.89 39.83 23.89
N GLU A 395 -10.27 38.86 24.73
CA GLU A 395 -11.30 39.03 25.75
C GLU A 395 -10.88 40.03 26.85
N ALA A 396 -9.61 40.01 27.29
CA ALA A 396 -9.06 40.92 28.29
C ALA A 396 -8.75 42.33 27.75
N GLY A 397 -8.45 42.47 26.45
CA GLY A 397 -8.25 43.75 25.77
C GLY A 397 -9.55 44.53 25.48
N SER A 398 -10.71 43.95 25.80
CA SER A 398 -12.04 44.53 25.58
C SER A 398 -12.39 45.62 26.60
N THR A 399 -11.62 46.71 26.57
CA THR A 399 -12.01 47.99 27.15
C THR A 399 -11.76 49.06 26.09
N ASN A 400 -12.72 49.29 25.18
CA ASN A 400 -13.05 50.61 24.56
C ASN A 400 -14.05 50.52 23.37
N ASP A 401 -15.30 50.91 23.65
CA ASP A 401 -16.12 51.98 23.02
C ASP A 401 -16.45 52.14 21.53
N SER A 402 -16.30 51.15 20.64
CA SER A 402 -17.09 51.17 19.39
C SER A 402 -17.80 49.86 19.09
N ALA A 403 -19.09 49.94 18.74
CA ALA A 403 -19.92 48.77 18.40
C ALA A 403 -19.35 47.98 17.20
N ALA A 404 -18.71 48.67 16.26
CA ALA A 404 -18.02 48.05 15.13
C ALA A 404 -16.81 47.22 15.57
N GLN A 405 -15.99 47.74 16.51
CA GLN A 405 -14.87 46.97 17.07
C GLN A 405 -15.34 45.81 17.94
N ARG A 406 -16.43 45.97 18.70
CA ARG A 406 -17.04 44.85 19.45
C ARG A 406 -17.51 43.73 18.52
N SER A 407 -18.22 44.05 17.43
CA SER A 407 -18.66 43.03 16.47
C SER A 407 -17.50 42.36 15.74
N GLN A 408 -16.41 43.07 15.48
CA GLN A 408 -15.21 42.54 14.83
C GLN A 408 -14.43 41.60 15.77
N ILE A 409 -14.31 41.98 17.05
CA ILE A 409 -13.73 41.14 18.10
C ILE A 409 -14.61 39.91 18.36
N ILE A 410 -15.94 40.03 18.36
CA ILE A 410 -16.86 38.89 18.50
C ILE A 410 -16.70 37.91 17.34
N ALA A 411 -16.59 38.40 16.10
CA ALA A 411 -16.37 37.55 14.93
C ALA A 411 -15.00 36.85 14.96
N GLU A 412 -13.95 37.53 15.42
CA GLU A 412 -12.63 36.91 15.64
C GLU A 412 -12.67 35.86 16.76
N ILE A 413 -13.37 36.14 17.87
CA ILE A 413 -13.55 35.18 18.97
C ILE A 413 -14.34 33.96 18.50
N GLU A 414 -15.42 34.13 17.73
CA GLU A 414 -16.22 33.03 17.19
C GLU A 414 -15.42 32.21 16.16
N GLY A 415 -14.62 32.86 15.32
CA GLY A 415 -13.72 32.18 14.38
C GLY A 415 -12.62 31.37 15.09
N LEU A 416 -12.01 31.94 16.12
CA LEU A 416 -11.02 31.26 16.95
C LEU A 416 -11.63 30.11 17.75
N ARG A 417 -12.86 30.25 18.27
CA ARG A 417 -13.61 29.15 18.90
C ARG A 417 -13.87 28.01 17.93
N GLY A 418 -14.27 28.30 16.69
CA GLY A 418 -14.45 27.27 15.66
C GLY A 418 -13.16 26.51 15.33
N GLN A 419 -12.03 27.20 15.30
CA GLN A 419 -10.72 26.57 15.10
C GLN A 419 -10.30 25.70 16.31
N VAL A 420 -10.57 26.18 17.53
CA VAL A 420 -10.35 25.41 18.76
C VAL A 420 -11.21 24.14 18.79
N ASP A 421 -12.48 24.22 18.38
CA ASP A 421 -13.37 23.06 18.32
C ASP A 421 -12.92 22.05 17.26
N GLN A 422 -12.50 22.51 16.08
CA GLN A 422 -11.91 21.63 15.06
C GLN A 422 -10.65 20.92 15.57
N LYS A 423 -9.77 21.65 16.28
CA LYS A 423 -8.53 21.08 16.82
C LYS A 423 -8.79 20.12 17.98
N ASN A 424 -9.75 20.41 18.85
CA ASN A 424 -10.22 19.49 19.88
C ASN A 424 -10.84 18.22 19.29
N GLN A 425 -11.62 18.33 18.22
CA GLN A 425 -12.13 17.16 17.50
C GLN A 425 -10.98 16.34 16.92
N ALA A 426 -10.02 16.97 16.23
CA ALA A 426 -8.87 16.27 15.68
C ALA A 426 -8.04 15.54 16.76
N LEU A 427 -7.82 16.19 17.92
CA LEU A 427 -7.16 15.57 19.08
C LEU A 427 -7.97 14.42 19.68
N ALA A 428 -9.30 14.55 19.77
CA ALA A 428 -10.16 13.48 20.24
C ALA A 428 -10.09 12.26 19.31
N THR A 429 -10.12 12.46 17.99
CA THR A 429 -10.01 11.37 17.01
C THR A 429 -8.64 10.69 17.04
N MET A 430 -7.57 11.47 17.23
CA MET A 430 -6.19 10.95 17.38
C MET A 430 -6.01 10.17 18.68
N ASN A 431 -6.59 10.62 19.79
CA ASN A 431 -6.53 9.91 21.07
C ASN A 431 -7.33 8.59 21.06
N THR A 432 -8.46 8.52 20.36
CA THR A 432 -9.20 7.27 20.19
C THR A 432 -8.44 6.23 19.37
N THR A 433 -7.69 6.66 18.34
CA THR A 433 -6.89 5.73 17.52
C THR A 433 -5.70 5.15 18.29
N LEU A 434 -5.17 5.88 19.27
CA LEU A 434 -4.13 5.41 20.19
C LEU A 434 -4.62 4.44 21.27
N GLN A 435 -5.93 4.43 21.59
CA GLN A 435 -6.51 3.53 22.60
C GLN A 435 -7.01 2.19 22.02
N GLU A 436 -7.15 2.09 20.69
CA GLU A 436 -7.63 0.89 19.99
C GLU A 436 -6.50 0.01 19.43
N GLN A 437 -5.24 0.45 19.51
CA GLN A 437 -4.02 -0.35 19.30
C GLN A 437 -3.49 -0.86 20.64
#